data_AF-A0A970B4D8-F1
#
_entry.id   AF-A0A970B4D8-F1
#
_cell.length_a   1.000
_cell.length_b   1.000
_cell.length_c   1.000
_cell.angle_alpha   90.00
_cell.angle_beta   90.00
_cell.angle_gamma   90.00
#
_symmetry.space_group_name_H-M   'P 1'
#
loop_
_entity.id
_entity.type
_entity.pdbx_description
1 polymer ?
#
loop_
_entity_poly.entity_id
_entity_poly.type
_entity_poly.pdbx_seq_one_letter_code
_entity_poly.pdbx_strand_id
1 'polypeptide(L)'
;MKLLTCAILATTTTAVAGAIIASPMSASAGPIRARMVNQQQRVYHGVQNGTISGAEYRKLERRQASVALQRAYYSQTGGGLQPWEKARLNNRLDNISHSIYRDKHD
;
A
#
# COMPACT_ATOMS: atom_id res chain seq x y z
N MET A 1 57.23 23.68 -28.26
CA MET A 1 56.66 22.93 -29.40
C MET A 1 55.16 22.85 -29.14
N LYS A 2 54.34 23.72 -29.74
CA LYS A 2 53.41 23.43 -30.86
C LYS A 2 52.55 22.18 -30.59
N LEU A 3 51.22 22.11 -30.65
CA LEU A 3 50.02 22.92 -30.98
C LEU A 3 48.83 22.03 -30.48
N LEU A 4 47.74 22.53 -29.87
CA LEU A 4 46.40 22.69 -30.49
C LEU A 4 46.06 21.56 -31.50
N THR A 5 45.01 20.71 -31.38
CA THR A 5 43.56 20.98 -31.30
C THR A 5 42.77 19.65 -31.42
N CYS A 6 41.45 19.74 -31.16
CA CYS A 6 40.34 18.94 -31.71
C CYS A 6 39.61 18.03 -30.71
N ALA A 7 38.57 18.61 -30.08
CA ALA A 7 37.37 17.90 -29.69
C ALA A 7 36.75 17.19 -30.91
N ILE A 8 36.28 15.94 -30.73
CA ILE A 8 35.05 15.39 -31.33
C ILE A 8 34.61 14.22 -30.45
N LEU A 9 33.32 14.26 -30.10
CA LEU A 9 32.54 13.24 -29.42
C LEU A 9 32.71 11.86 -30.08
N ALA A 10 32.93 10.82 -29.27
CA ALA A 10 32.46 9.49 -29.58
C ALA A 10 32.15 8.76 -28.26
N THR A 11 30.93 8.96 -27.79
CA THR A 11 30.29 8.11 -26.78
C THR A 11 30.25 6.66 -27.29
N THR A 12 31.00 5.77 -26.66
CA THR A 12 30.73 4.34 -26.73
C THR A 12 30.61 3.82 -25.30
N THR A 13 29.39 3.83 -24.80
CA THR A 13 28.97 3.12 -23.59
C THR A 13 29.23 1.62 -23.79
N THR A 14 30.23 1.08 -23.11
CA THR A 14 30.38 -0.38 -22.98
C THR A 14 29.66 -0.81 -21.70
N ALA A 15 28.57 -1.55 -21.88
CA ALA A 15 27.78 -2.14 -20.82
C ALA A 15 28.62 -3.13 -20.00
N VAL A 16 28.58 -3.02 -18.67
CA VAL A 16 28.91 -4.12 -17.77
C VAL A 16 27.64 -4.53 -17.05
N ALA A 17 27.11 -5.68 -17.47
CA ALA A 17 26.08 -6.41 -16.76
C ALA A 17 26.65 -6.93 -15.43
N GLY A 18 26.08 -6.47 -14.32
CA GLY A 18 26.37 -6.94 -12.97
C GLY A 18 25.07 -7.25 -12.24
N ALA A 19 24.94 -8.49 -11.79
CA ALA A 19 23.70 -9.15 -11.45
C ALA A 19 22.93 -8.55 -10.25
N ILE A 20 21.61 -8.78 -10.35
CA ILE A 20 20.53 -8.53 -9.41
C ILE A 20 20.86 -9.11 -8.02
N ILE A 21 20.86 -8.26 -6.98
CA ILE A 21 20.41 -8.70 -5.66
C ILE A 21 19.06 -8.04 -5.42
N ALA A 22 18.04 -8.82 -5.77
CA ALA A 22 16.65 -8.56 -5.48
C ALA A 22 16.50 -8.32 -3.98
N SER A 23 16.01 -7.12 -3.62
CA SER A 23 15.31 -6.95 -2.36
C SER A 23 13.93 -6.36 -2.64
N PRO A 24 12.97 -7.15 -3.17
CA PRO A 24 11.58 -6.86 -2.88
C PRO A 24 11.37 -7.22 -1.40
N MET A 25 11.76 -6.32 -0.49
CA MET A 25 11.28 -6.39 0.89
C MET A 25 9.82 -5.91 0.98
N SER A 26 9.03 -6.11 -0.09
CA SER A 26 7.60 -6.36 0.03
C SER A 26 7.44 -7.81 0.46
N ALA A 27 7.83 -8.10 1.71
CA ALA A 27 7.47 -9.33 2.38
C ALA A 27 5.96 -9.50 2.25
N SER A 28 5.55 -10.44 1.38
CA SER A 28 4.19 -10.79 0.97
C SER A 28 3.10 -10.30 1.92
N ALA A 29 2.74 -9.02 1.81
CA ALA A 29 1.52 -8.50 2.40
C ALA A 29 0.42 -9.00 1.49
N GLY A 30 -0.19 -10.14 1.84
CA GLY A 30 -1.30 -10.69 1.07
C GLY A 30 -2.34 -9.60 0.76
N PRO A 31 -3.13 -9.73 -0.33
CA PRO A 31 -3.92 -8.64 -0.93
C PRO A 31 -4.81 -7.87 0.06
N ILE A 32 -5.31 -8.54 1.10
CA ILE A 32 -6.12 -7.94 2.17
C ILE A 32 -5.31 -6.94 3.02
N ARG A 33 -4.07 -7.28 3.39
CA ARG A 33 -3.19 -6.38 4.18
C ARG A 33 -2.86 -5.12 3.38
N ALA A 34 -2.54 -5.26 2.10
CA ALA A 34 -2.30 -4.13 1.21
C ALA A 34 -3.53 -3.19 1.15
N ARG A 35 -4.74 -3.75 1.03
CA ARG A 35 -5.98 -2.96 1.03
C ARG A 35 -6.24 -2.23 2.36
N MET A 36 -5.91 -2.84 3.49
CA MET A 36 -6.02 -2.18 4.80
C MET A 36 -5.06 -0.98 4.89
N VAL A 37 -3.80 -1.17 4.50
CA VAL A 37 -2.81 -0.07 4.48
C VAL A 37 -3.27 1.07 3.58
N ASN A 38 -3.75 0.77 2.36
CA ASN A 38 -4.25 1.80 1.45
C ASN A 38 -5.44 2.58 2.03
N GLN A 39 -6.36 1.91 2.72
CA GLN A 39 -7.48 2.58 3.39
C GLN A 39 -6.99 3.48 4.53
N GLN A 40 -6.04 3.01 5.34
CA GLN A 40 -5.44 3.82 6.40
C GLN A 40 -4.79 5.09 5.85
N GLN A 41 -4.05 4.98 4.73
CA GLN A 41 -3.45 6.15 4.07
C GLN A 41 -4.52 7.15 3.61
N ARG A 42 -5.63 6.68 3.01
CA ARG A 42 -6.75 7.54 2.62
C ARG A 42 -7.39 8.25 3.82
N VAL A 43 -7.51 7.56 4.94
CA VAL A 43 -8.02 8.13 6.20
C VAL A 43 -7.08 9.21 6.72
N TYR A 44 -5.78 8.93 6.82
CA TYR A 44 -4.79 9.92 7.27
C TYR A 44 -4.76 11.16 6.38
N HIS A 45 -4.74 10.98 5.05
CA HIS A 45 -4.78 12.11 4.13
C HIS A 45 -6.06 12.93 4.28
N GLY A 46 -7.20 12.28 4.50
CA GLY A 46 -8.47 12.95 4.77
C GLY A 46 -8.48 13.74 6.08
N VAL A 47 -7.80 13.25 7.11
CA VAL A 47 -7.65 14.02 8.36
C VAL A 47 -6.70 15.21 8.16
N GLN A 48 -5.60 15.00 7.44
CA GLN A 48 -4.59 16.04 7.18
C GLN A 48 -5.14 17.22 6.37
N ASN A 49 -5.96 16.94 5.35
CA ASN A 49 -6.55 17.98 4.51
C ASN A 49 -7.90 18.49 5.04
N GLY A 50 -8.37 17.97 6.18
CA GLY A 50 -9.62 18.38 6.82
C GLY A 50 -10.90 17.80 6.21
N THR A 51 -10.82 16.93 5.19
CA THR A 51 -12.02 16.29 4.62
C THR A 51 -12.53 15.12 5.47
N ILE A 52 -11.87 14.72 6.56
CA ILE A 52 -12.37 13.73 7.51
C ILE A 52 -12.24 14.34 8.91
N SER A 53 -13.37 14.48 9.60
CA SER A 53 -13.42 14.99 10.96
C SER A 53 -12.82 14.01 11.97
N GLY A 54 -12.45 14.51 13.15
CA GLY A 54 -11.96 13.65 14.24
C GLY A 54 -12.98 12.58 14.69
N ALA A 55 -14.28 12.86 14.59
CA ALA A 55 -15.33 11.91 14.93
C ALA A 55 -15.42 10.77 13.90
N GLU A 56 -15.34 11.10 12.60
CA GLU A 56 -15.32 10.13 11.50
C GLU A 56 -14.05 9.29 11.54
N TYR A 57 -12.89 9.91 11.77
CA TYR A 57 -11.64 9.20 11.99
C TYR A 57 -11.79 8.11 13.05
N ARG A 58 -12.30 8.46 14.24
CA ARG A 58 -12.53 7.48 15.33
C ARG A 58 -13.52 6.38 14.96
N LYS A 59 -14.50 6.65 14.10
CA LYS A 59 -15.44 5.65 13.59
C LYS A 59 -14.76 4.70 12.59
N LEU A 60 -13.97 5.24 11.66
CA LEU A 60 -13.22 4.48 10.67
C LEU A 60 -12.14 3.61 11.33
N GLU A 61 -11.38 4.13 12.29
CA GLU A 61 -10.37 3.39 13.06
C GLU A 61 -10.97 2.16 13.75
N ARG A 62 -12.11 2.32 14.44
CA ARG A 62 -12.80 1.20 15.10
C ARG A 62 -13.20 0.11 14.11
N ARG A 63 -13.66 0.48 12.92
CA ARG A 63 -14.06 -0.47 11.88
C ARG A 63 -12.85 -1.20 11.29
N GLN A 64 -11.77 -0.48 11.01
CA GLN A 64 -10.52 -1.06 10.52
C GLN A 64 -9.89 -2.01 11.55
N ALA A 65 -9.86 -1.61 12.83
CA ALA A 65 -9.39 -2.45 13.93
C ALA A 65 -10.20 -3.76 14.05
N SER A 66 -11.53 -3.69 13.92
CA SER A 66 -12.38 -4.88 13.94
C SER A 66 -12.07 -5.85 12.79
N VAL A 67 -11.78 -5.34 11.58
CA VAL A 67 -11.34 -6.17 10.45
C VAL A 67 -9.95 -6.75 10.68
N ALA A 68 -9.03 -5.98 11.27
CA ALA A 68 -7.68 -6.44 11.61
C ALA A 68 -7.72 -7.62 12.59
N LEU A 69 -8.53 -7.52 13.65
CA LEU A 69 -8.77 -8.58 14.63
C LEU A 69 -9.39 -9.82 13.97
N GLN A 70 -10.40 -9.65 13.13
CA GLN A 70 -11.03 -10.76 12.44
C GLN A 70 -10.04 -11.49 11.50
N ARG A 71 -9.21 -10.73 10.76
CA ARG A 71 -8.17 -11.31 9.92
C ARG A 71 -7.15 -12.09 10.75
N ALA A 72 -6.75 -11.56 11.91
CA ALA A 72 -5.81 -12.23 12.81
C ALA A 72 -6.40 -13.53 13.35
N TYR A 73 -7.69 -13.53 13.71
CA TYR A 73 -8.42 -14.74 14.12
C TYR A 73 -8.43 -15.79 12.99
N TYR A 74 -8.84 -15.41 11.77
CA TYR A 74 -8.87 -16.30 10.62
C TYR A 74 -7.49 -16.87 10.23
N SER A 75 -6.43 -16.08 10.43
CA SER A 75 -5.07 -16.54 10.18
C SER A 75 -4.57 -17.58 11.18
N GLN A 76 -5.26 -17.77 12.32
CA GLN A 76 -4.91 -18.74 13.35
C GLN A 76 -5.75 -20.04 13.24
N THR A 77 -6.91 -20.01 12.59
CA THR A 77 -7.86 -21.14 12.52
C THR A 77 -7.56 -22.15 11.41
N GLY A 78 -6.61 -21.87 10.52
CA GLY A 78 -6.16 -22.77 9.46
C GLY A 78 -4.84 -22.25 8.91
N GLY A 79 -4.11 -23.02 8.09
CA GLY A 79 -2.81 -22.66 7.52
C GLY A 79 -2.81 -21.46 6.56
N GLY A 80 -3.43 -20.34 6.94
CA GLY A 80 -3.74 -19.18 6.14
C GLY A 80 -5.24 -18.92 6.00
N LEU A 81 -5.57 -17.82 5.33
CA LEU A 81 -6.96 -17.42 5.08
C LEU A 81 -7.62 -18.32 4.04
N GLN A 82 -8.73 -18.94 4.41
CA GLN A 82 -9.60 -19.70 3.51
C GLN A 82 -10.31 -18.78 2.51
N PRO A 83 -10.77 -19.30 1.35
CA PRO A 83 -11.44 -18.49 0.33
C PRO A 83 -12.65 -17.70 0.84
N TRP A 84 -13.50 -18.31 1.67
CA TRP A 84 -14.68 -17.65 2.22
C TRP A 84 -14.31 -16.57 3.26
N GLU A 85 -13.24 -16.77 4.04
CA GLU A 85 -12.71 -15.77 4.98
C GLU A 85 -12.18 -14.55 4.23
N LYS A 86 -11.46 -14.79 3.13
CA LYS A 86 -10.99 -13.72 2.23
C LYS A 86 -12.17 -12.93 1.66
N ALA A 87 -13.21 -13.62 1.16
CA ALA A 87 -14.40 -12.97 0.64
C ALA A 87 -15.10 -12.09 1.69
N ARG A 88 -15.27 -12.62 2.92
CA ARG A 88 -15.85 -11.88 4.04
C ARG A 88 -15.02 -10.65 4.43
N LEU A 89 -13.70 -10.79 4.52
CA LEU A 89 -12.80 -9.67 4.81
C LEU A 89 -12.84 -8.61 3.70
N ASN A 90 -12.84 -9.02 2.44
CA ASN A 90 -12.94 -8.11 1.30
C ASN A 90 -14.24 -7.31 1.32
N ASN A 91 -15.39 -7.96 1.51
CA ASN A 91 -16.68 -7.27 1.60
C ASN A 91 -16.71 -6.23 2.75
N ARG A 92 -16.12 -6.56 3.91
CA ARG A 92 -15.98 -5.59 5.01
C ARG A 92 -15.08 -4.41 4.62
N LEU A 93 -13.98 -4.67 3.92
CA LEU A 93 -13.08 -3.63 3.42
C LEU A 93 -13.74 -2.76 2.33
N ASP A 94 -14.61 -3.32 1.48
CA ASP A 94 -15.39 -2.55 0.50
C ASP A 94 -16.35 -1.58 1.22
N ASN A 95 -17.06 -2.06 2.23
CA ASN A 95 -17.96 -1.24 3.04
C ASN A 95 -17.22 -0.12 3.81
N ILE A 96 -15.99 -0.36 4.25
CA ILE A 96 -15.15 0.69 4.86
C ILE A 96 -14.69 1.67 3.78
N SER A 97 -14.25 1.18 2.63
CA SER A 97 -13.83 2.01 1.49
C SER A 97 -14.92 2.99 1.04
N HIS A 98 -16.17 2.54 0.97
CA HIS A 98 -17.32 3.40 0.67
C HIS A 98 -17.58 4.46 1.74
N SER A 99 -17.41 4.12 3.02
CA SER A 99 -17.48 5.13 4.08
C SER A 99 -16.35 6.15 3.99
N ILE A 100 -15.11 5.72 3.75
CA ILE A 100 -13.99 6.66 3.53
C ILE A 100 -14.29 7.58 2.33
N TYR A 101 -14.95 7.06 1.29
CA TYR A 101 -15.34 7.90 0.15
C TYR A 101 -16.39 8.93 0.55
N ARG A 102 -17.46 8.53 1.23
CA ARG A 102 -18.52 9.44 1.69
C ARG A 102 -17.96 10.49 2.65
N ASP A 103 -17.29 10.05 3.71
CA ASP A 103 -16.73 10.94 4.72
C ASP A 103 -15.79 11.99 4.09
N LYS A 104 -15.10 11.67 2.97
CA LYS A 104 -14.23 12.62 2.24
C LYS A 104 -14.95 13.67 1.36
N HIS A 105 -16.22 13.46 1.03
CA HIS A 105 -16.99 14.31 0.10
C HIS A 105 -18.26 14.90 0.71
N ASP A 106 -18.58 14.53 1.96
CA ASP A 106 -19.67 15.09 2.76
C ASP A 106 -19.24 16.43 3.38
#